data_AF-A0A969E5X0-F1
#
_entry.id   AF-A0A969E5X0-F1
#
_cell.length_a   1.000
_cell.length_b   1.000
_cell.length_c   1.000
_cell.angle_alpha   90.00
_cell.angle_beta   90.00
_cell.angle_gamma   90.00
#
_symmetry.space_group_name_H-M   'P 1'
#
loop_
_entity.id
_entity.type
_entity.pdbx_description
1 polymer ?
#
loop_
_entity_poly.entity_id
_entity_poly.type
_entity_poly.pdbx_seq_one_letter_code
_entity_poly.pdbx_strand_id
1 'polypeptide(L)'
;MTPILLKNLSFNAQIGVLGHELSHISDFHGRKSSFFIRLLFMQFSKKAMDKFENDTDRRCIAHGLGYQLLSWSEEVRHNLGIKKWRGASLSEDQKRERYMSPDSILEVLKTRE
;
A
#
# COMPACT_ATOMS: atom_id res chain seq x y z
N MET A 1 -11.88 18.75 6.82
CA MET A 1 -10.95 17.81 6.17
C MET A 1 -11.44 17.60 4.75
N THR A 2 -10.57 17.77 3.75
CA THR A 2 -10.87 17.36 2.38
C THR A 2 -10.90 15.83 2.30
N PRO A 3 -11.87 15.22 1.60
CA PRO A 3 -11.92 13.77 1.46
C PRO A 3 -10.72 13.28 0.63
N ILE A 4 -10.19 12.10 0.96
CA ILE A 4 -9.07 11.46 0.25
C ILE A 4 -9.61 10.81 -1.02
N LEU A 5 -9.86 11.65 -2.02
CA LEU A 5 -10.28 11.26 -3.36
C LEU A 5 -9.08 11.40 -4.30
N LEU A 6 -9.03 10.59 -5.37
CA LEU A 6 -7.96 10.66 -6.37
C LEU A 6 -7.73 12.10 -6.87
N LYS A 7 -8.80 12.83 -7.21
CA LYS A 7 -8.72 14.23 -7.69
C LYS A 7 -8.17 15.23 -6.66
N ASN A 8 -8.17 14.87 -5.38
CA ASN A 8 -7.71 15.71 -4.28
C ASN A 8 -6.27 15.37 -3.85
N LEU A 9 -5.62 14.40 -4.51
CA LEU A 9 -4.22 14.05 -4.27
C LEU A 9 -3.31 14.85 -5.20
N SER A 10 -2.07 15.09 -4.79
CA SER A 10 -1.02 15.59 -5.69
C SER A 10 -0.81 14.64 -6.87
N PHE A 11 -0.29 15.15 -7.99
CA PHE A 11 -0.08 14.33 -9.20
C PHE A 11 0.81 13.09 -8.93
N ASN A 12 1.88 13.23 -8.14
CA ASN A 12 2.73 12.11 -7.76
C ASN A 12 1.99 11.09 -6.88
N ALA A 13 1.19 11.55 -5.92
CA ALA A 13 0.36 10.65 -5.11
C ALA A 13 -0.73 9.96 -5.92
N GLN A 14 -1.30 10.62 -6.94
CA GLN A 14 -2.22 9.99 -7.89
C GLN A 14 -1.55 8.86 -8.66
N ILE A 15 -0.34 9.09 -9.17
CA ILE A 15 0.45 8.03 -9.82
C ILE A 15 0.77 6.92 -8.82
N GLY A 16 1.08 7.25 -7.57
CA GLY A 16 1.40 6.29 -6.52
C GLY A 16 0.26 5.32 -6.22
N VAL A 17 -0.95 5.84 -6.00
CA VAL A 17 -2.13 4.99 -5.75
C VAL A 17 -2.50 4.17 -6.99
N LEU A 18 -2.45 4.75 -8.19
CA LEU A 18 -2.71 4.01 -9.42
C LEU A 18 -1.66 2.91 -9.65
N GLY A 19 -0.39 3.19 -9.36
CA GLY A 19 0.71 2.24 -9.43
C GLY A 19 0.55 1.07 -8.46
N HIS A 20 0.06 1.33 -7.24
CA HIS A 20 -0.28 0.30 -6.27
C HIS A 20 -1.37 -0.63 -6.82
N GLU A 21 -2.48 -0.08 -7.32
CA GLU A 21 -3.59 -0.88 -7.89
C GLU A 21 -3.15 -1.67 -9.14
N LEU A 22 -2.33 -1.06 -10.02
CA LEU A 22 -1.74 -1.77 -11.16
C LEU A 22 -0.81 -2.91 -10.71
N SER A 23 -0.14 -2.77 -9.55
CA SER A 23 0.72 -3.82 -8.98
C SER A 23 -0.06 -5.01 -8.47
N HIS A 24 -1.31 -4.83 -8.00
CA HIS A 24 -2.23 -5.94 -7.77
C HIS A 24 -2.54 -6.68 -9.09
N ILE A 25 -2.92 -5.93 -10.14
CA ILE A 25 -3.26 -6.52 -11.44
C ILE A 25 -2.07 -7.29 -12.03
N SER A 26 -0.87 -6.71 -11.94
CA SER A 26 0.38 -7.34 -12.36
C SER A 26 0.65 -8.65 -11.59
N ASP A 27 0.40 -8.69 -10.27
CA ASP A 27 0.53 -9.92 -9.48
C ASP A 27 -0.52 -10.98 -9.81
N PHE A 28 -1.71 -10.55 -10.25
CA PHE A 28 -2.80 -11.45 -10.63
C PHE A 28 -2.58 -12.07 -12.00
N HIS A 29 -1.78 -11.45 -12.85
CA HIS A 29 -1.47 -11.97 -14.18
C HIS A 29 -0.84 -13.36 -14.09
N GLY A 30 -1.47 -14.36 -14.73
CA GLY A 30 -1.02 -15.75 -14.70
C GLY A 30 -1.32 -16.53 -13.41
N ARG A 31 -2.07 -15.95 -12.45
CA ARG A 31 -2.51 -16.68 -11.25
C ARG A 31 -3.69 -17.60 -11.56
N LYS A 32 -3.70 -18.78 -10.94
CA LYS A 32 -4.79 -19.75 -11.03
C LYS A 32 -5.95 -19.37 -10.10
N SER A 33 -7.15 -19.90 -10.35
CA SER A 33 -8.36 -19.64 -9.54
C SER A 33 -8.18 -19.90 -8.04
N SER A 34 -7.31 -20.84 -7.65
CA SER A 34 -6.98 -21.11 -6.24
C SER A 34 -6.34 -19.92 -5.52
N PHE A 35 -5.62 -19.06 -6.23
CA PHE A 35 -5.07 -17.82 -5.67
C PHE A 35 -6.18 -16.88 -5.20
N PHE A 36 -7.25 -16.74 -5.99
CA PHE A 36 -8.37 -15.87 -5.66
C PHE A 36 -9.20 -16.42 -4.49
N ILE A 37 -9.34 -17.74 -4.41
CA ILE A 37 -9.92 -18.40 -3.23
C ILE A 37 -9.08 -18.11 -1.98
N ARG A 38 -7.74 -18.23 -2.08
CA ARG A 38 -6.84 -17.86 -0.99
C ARG A 38 -6.97 -16.38 -0.63
N LEU A 39 -7.08 -15.50 -1.62
CA LEU A 39 -7.27 -14.06 -1.42
C LEU A 39 -8.56 -13.75 -0.65
N LEU A 40 -9.65 -14.45 -0.97
CA LEU A 40 -10.89 -14.38 -0.20
C LEU A 40 -10.66 -14.77 1.27
N PHE A 41 -9.98 -15.89 1.53
CA PHE A 41 -9.67 -16.30 2.91
C PHE A 41 -8.74 -15.34 3.65
N MET A 42 -7.82 -14.67 2.94
CA MET A 42 -6.93 -13.68 3.55
C MET A 42 -7.71 -12.48 4.12
N GLN A 43 -8.91 -12.15 3.61
CA GLN A 43 -9.76 -11.07 4.15
C GLN A 43 -10.13 -11.28 5.63
N PHE A 44 -10.20 -12.53 6.08
CA PHE A 44 -10.52 -12.86 7.47
C PHE A 44 -9.31 -12.75 8.41
N SER A 45 -8.09 -12.57 7.87
CA SER A 45 -6.86 -12.47 8.66
C SER A 45 -6.15 -11.15 8.42
N LYS A 46 -6.19 -10.28 9.44
CA LYS A 46 -5.48 -9.00 9.45
C LYS A 46 -4.01 -9.13 9.03
N LYS A 47 -3.29 -10.09 9.62
CA LYS A 47 -1.87 -10.36 9.32
C LYS A 47 -1.65 -10.79 7.86
N ALA A 48 -2.49 -11.68 7.34
CA ALA A 48 -2.36 -12.17 5.96
C ALA A 48 -2.63 -11.05 4.96
N MET A 49 -3.66 -10.26 5.25
CA MET A 49 -4.09 -9.15 4.43
C MET A 49 -3.01 -8.04 4.47
N ASP A 50 -2.39 -7.74 5.62
CA ASP A 50 -1.32 -6.72 5.70
C ASP A 50 -0.08 -7.16 4.92
N LYS A 51 0.25 -8.46 5.00
CA LYS A 51 1.33 -9.03 4.18
C LYS A 51 1.02 -8.85 2.69
N PHE A 52 -0.21 -9.10 2.28
CA PHE A 52 -0.63 -8.99 0.88
C PHE A 52 -0.44 -7.57 0.33
N GLU A 53 -0.84 -6.52 1.06
CA GLU A 53 -0.59 -5.13 0.64
C GLU A 53 0.88 -4.76 0.65
N ASN A 54 1.62 -5.17 1.69
CA ASN A 54 3.05 -4.88 1.77
C ASN A 54 3.80 -5.53 0.59
N ASP A 55 3.40 -6.74 0.19
CA ASP A 55 3.94 -7.38 -1.01
C ASP A 55 3.56 -6.59 -2.28
N THR A 56 2.36 -6.00 -2.34
CA THR A 56 1.93 -5.11 -3.44
C THR A 56 2.75 -3.84 -3.49
N ASP A 57 2.99 -3.18 -2.35
CA ASP A 57 3.85 -2.01 -2.25
C ASP A 57 5.28 -2.33 -2.72
N ARG A 58 5.82 -3.49 -2.34
CA ARG A 58 7.15 -3.95 -2.83
C ARG A 58 7.18 -4.14 -4.34
N ARG A 59 6.11 -4.67 -4.94
CA ARG A 59 5.98 -4.81 -6.40
C ARG A 59 5.86 -3.45 -7.07
N CYS A 60 5.10 -2.52 -6.49
CA CYS A 60 5.00 -1.14 -6.99
C CYS A 60 6.37 -0.45 -7.03
N ILE A 61 7.15 -0.57 -5.95
CA ILE A 61 8.54 -0.08 -5.93
C ILE A 61 9.39 -0.83 -6.99
N ALA A 62 9.18 -2.14 -7.18
CA ALA A 62 9.93 -2.93 -8.16
C ALA A 62 9.63 -2.52 -9.60
N HIS A 63 8.44 -1.99 -9.86
CA HIS A 63 8.04 -1.41 -11.14
C HIS A 63 8.54 0.03 -11.33
N GLY A 64 9.37 0.56 -10.43
CA GLY A 64 9.99 1.89 -10.55
C GLY A 64 9.13 3.04 -10.01
N LEU A 65 8.01 2.75 -9.33
CA LEU A 65 7.07 3.76 -8.82
C LEU A 65 7.27 4.10 -7.34
N GLY A 66 8.45 3.83 -6.79
CA GLY A 66 8.67 3.93 -5.34
C GLY A 66 8.56 5.35 -4.79
N TYR A 67 9.02 6.37 -5.52
CA TYR A 67 8.87 7.77 -5.08
C TYR A 67 7.42 8.25 -5.18
N GLN A 68 6.65 7.79 -6.17
CA GLN A 68 5.22 8.08 -6.28
C GLN A 68 4.43 7.38 -5.17
N LEU A 69 4.78 6.13 -4.85
CA LEU A 69 4.23 5.41 -3.70
C LEU A 69 4.54 6.11 -2.37
N LEU A 70 5.77 6.63 -2.21
CA LEU A 70 6.17 7.44 -1.06
C LEU A 70 5.30 8.69 -0.94
N SER A 71 5.17 9.46 -2.02
CA SER A 71 4.33 10.66 -2.07
C SER A 71 2.88 10.37 -1.69
N TRP A 72 2.30 9.28 -2.18
CA TRP A 72 0.97 8.84 -1.78
C TRP A 72 0.89 8.49 -0.29
N SER A 73 1.86 7.74 0.22
CA SER A 73 1.91 7.29 1.61
C SER A 73 1.99 8.47 2.59
N GLU A 74 2.80 9.48 2.28
CA GLU A 74 2.94 10.72 3.05
C GLU A 74 1.67 11.56 3.03
N GLU A 75 1.10 11.79 1.84
CA GLU A 75 -0.07 12.67 1.67
C GLU A 75 -1.32 12.11 2.34
N VAL A 76 -1.57 10.79 2.23
CA VAL A 76 -2.68 10.13 2.94
C VAL A 76 -2.52 10.27 4.45
N ARG A 77 -1.31 10.07 4.97
CA ARG A 77 -1.02 10.15 6.40
C ARG A 77 -1.13 11.57 6.94
N HIS A 78 -0.65 12.54 6.17
CA HIS A 78 -0.80 13.96 6.46
C HIS A 78 -2.28 14.35 6.54
N ASN A 79 -3.07 13.98 5.53
CA ASN A 79 -4.50 14.31 5.47
C ASN A 79 -5.33 13.65 6.57
N LEU A 80 -4.92 12.47 7.05
CA LEU A 80 -5.57 11.76 8.15
C LEU A 80 -5.06 12.15 9.54
N GLY A 81 -3.94 12.90 9.63
CA GLY A 81 -3.29 13.19 10.90
C GLY A 81 -2.72 11.94 11.61
N ILE A 82 -2.30 10.92 10.86
CA ILE A 82 -1.78 9.65 11.42
C ILE A 82 -0.38 9.35 10.89
N LYS A 83 0.45 8.65 11.68
CA LYS A 83 1.78 8.18 11.23
C LYS A 83 1.75 6.83 10.50
N LYS A 84 0.80 5.95 10.85
CA LYS A 84 0.67 4.61 10.25
C LYS A 84 -0.80 4.28 9.99
N TRP A 85 -1.13 3.85 8.77
CA TRP A 85 -2.45 3.31 8.45
C TRP A 85 -2.54 1.83 8.84
N ARG A 86 -3.58 1.46 9.59
CA ARG A 86 -3.76 0.11 10.19
C ARG A 86 -5.00 -0.62 9.69
N GLY A 87 -5.60 -0.11 8.61
CA GLY A 87 -6.93 -0.48 8.15
C GLY A 87 -8.04 0.21 8.96
N ALA A 88 -9.30 -0.16 8.71
CA ALA A 88 -10.48 0.49 9.29
C ALA A 88 -10.66 0.27 10.81
N SER A 89 -9.89 -0.60 11.47
CA SER A 89 -10.01 -0.87 12.91
C SER A 89 -9.01 -0.06 13.75
N LEU A 90 -9.50 0.61 14.80
CA LEU A 90 -8.77 1.41 15.79
C LEU A 90 -7.85 0.59 16.74
N SER A 91 -7.21 -0.50 16.30
CA SER A 91 -6.33 -1.27 17.19
C SER A 91 -5.06 -0.49 17.56
N GLU A 92 -4.73 -0.43 18.85
CA GLU A 92 -3.62 0.33 19.44
C GLU A 92 -2.20 -0.19 19.13
N ASP A 93 -2.07 -1.29 18.37
CA ASP A 93 -0.75 -1.83 18.04
C ASP A 93 0.04 -0.87 17.12
N GLN A 94 1.09 -0.26 17.68
CA GLN A 94 1.97 0.69 17.01
C GLN A 94 2.93 0.04 16.00
N LYS A 95 3.07 -1.29 16.01
CA LYS A 95 3.97 -2.03 15.10
C LYS A 95 3.31 -2.39 13.78
N ARG A 96 1.98 -2.47 13.72
CA ARG A 96 1.23 -2.91 12.55
C ARG A 96 1.15 -1.82 11.48
N GLU A 97 1.42 -2.17 10.23
CA GLU A 97 1.20 -1.30 9.07
C GLU A 97 0.46 -2.06 7.97
N ARG A 98 -0.68 -1.50 7.54
CA ARG A 98 -1.48 -2.09 6.48
C ARG A 98 -0.82 -1.88 5.12
N TYR A 99 -0.51 -0.62 4.83
CA TYR A 99 0.31 -0.18 3.71
C TYR A 99 1.64 0.30 4.26
N MET A 100 2.71 0.18 3.49
CA MET A 100 4.04 0.63 3.90
C MET A 100 4.02 2.10 4.34
N SER A 101 4.59 2.37 5.51
CA SER A 101 4.86 3.73 5.96
C SER A 101 5.97 4.40 5.12
N PRO A 102 6.07 5.73 5.12
CA PRO A 102 7.15 6.44 4.44
C PRO A 102 8.52 5.90 4.83
N ASP A 103 8.75 5.64 6.12
CA ASP A 103 9.98 5.02 6.62
C ASP A 103 10.24 3.65 5.98
N SER A 104 9.24 2.76 5.97
CA SER A 104 9.36 1.43 5.35
C SER A 104 9.65 1.52 3.84
N ILE A 105 9.05 2.48 3.12
CA ILE A 105 9.29 2.68 1.69
C ILE A 105 10.73 3.16 1.45
N LEU A 106 11.19 4.14 2.22
CA LEU A 106 12.56 4.67 2.12
C LEU A 106 13.61 3.59 2.39
N GLU A 107 13.39 2.72 3.38
CA GLU A 107 14.29 1.60 3.64
C GLU A 107 14.35 0.60 2.46
N VAL A 108 13.22 0.32 1.82
CA VAL A 108 13.20 -0.54 0.62
C VAL A 108 13.88 0.14 -0.58
N LEU A 109 13.78 1.46 -0.70
CA LEU A 109 14.46 2.22 -1.76
C LEU A 109 15.98 2.18 -1.57
N LYS A 110 16.49 2.45 -0.36
CA LYS A 110 17.93 2.42 -0.04
C LYS A 110 18.58 1.07 -0.30
N THR A 111 17.85 -0.02 -0.11
CA THR A 111 18.38 -1.39 -0.30
C THR A 111 18.41 -1.83 -1.76
N ARG A 112 17.95 -0.98 -2.69
CA ARG A 112 17.91 -1.25 -4.14
C ARG A 112 18.87 -0.38 -4.96
N GLU A 113 19.55 0.57 -4.33
CA GLU A 113 20.69 1.31 -4.88
C GLU A 113 21.98 0.50 -4.74
#